data_AF-A0A7S0DFH4-F1
#
_entry.id   AF-A0A7S0DFH4-F1
#
_cell.length_a   1.000
_cell.length_b   1.000
_cell.length_c   1.000
_cell.angle_alpha   90.00
_cell.angle_beta   90.00
_cell.angle_gamma   90.00
#
_symmetry.space_group_name_H-M   'P 1'
#
loop_
_entity.id
_entity.type
_entity.pdbx_description
1 polymer ?
#
loop_
_entity_poly.entity_id
_entity_poly.type
_entity_poly.pdbx_seq_one_letter_code
_entity_poly.pdbx_strand_id
1 'polypeptide(L)'
;QAHPRAWQHARVKEMYRKLLGGMYECDFAKLDVENMIVMLSVLRQVSSVFHMRILFLSRTTSSKKISGREKRSMYQQGFCPIHEIRNRLTSILPGAIEANSKTLQTLTLNGIGATNYQAIGKGVFLCKRIHTLQFINCSIGDVKLPEFESAILNCPKLLKLVLRGCKLTQRSGALLCRIIRVHAQKRDSLSWEDGLRKSYEESVAEKIEGQSK
;
A
#
# COMPACT_ATOMS: atom_id res chain seq x y z
N GLN A 1 28.57 -23.40 -6.87
CA GLN A 1 28.00 -22.37 -5.97
C GLN A 1 27.64 -21.15 -6.83
N ALA A 2 26.35 -20.82 -6.96
CA ALA A 2 25.94 -19.69 -7.79
C ALA A 2 26.33 -18.35 -7.14
N HIS A 3 26.98 -17.48 -7.90
CA HIS A 3 27.48 -16.18 -7.43
C HIS A 3 26.33 -15.30 -6.89
N PRO A 4 26.47 -14.62 -5.73
CA PRO A 4 25.42 -13.78 -5.14
C PRO A 4 24.84 -12.71 -6.08
N ARG A 5 25.66 -12.21 -7.01
CA ARG A 5 25.27 -11.20 -8.01
C ARG A 5 24.30 -11.74 -9.08
N ALA A 6 24.38 -13.03 -9.43
CA ALA A 6 23.47 -13.64 -10.39
C ALA A 6 22.03 -13.77 -9.85
N TRP A 7 21.90 -14.04 -8.54
CA TRP A 7 20.60 -14.07 -7.84
C TRP A 7 19.95 -12.69 -7.74
N GLN A 8 20.74 -11.64 -7.57
CA GLN A 8 20.26 -10.26 -7.55
C GLN A 8 19.75 -9.84 -8.93
N HIS A 9 20.47 -10.17 -10.01
CA HIS A 9 20.07 -9.84 -11.39
C HIS A 9 18.76 -10.52 -11.82
N ALA A 10 18.59 -11.81 -11.50
CA ALA A 10 17.36 -12.54 -11.81
C ALA A 10 16.13 -11.98 -11.07
N ARG A 11 16.30 -11.57 -9.80
CA ARG A 11 15.23 -10.92 -9.02
C ARG A 11 14.85 -9.55 -9.56
N VAL A 12 15.83 -8.72 -9.88
CA VAL A 12 15.58 -7.40 -10.47
C VAL A 12 14.80 -7.58 -11.78
N LYS A 13 15.22 -8.51 -12.65
CA LYS A 13 14.53 -8.82 -13.91
C LYS A 13 13.09 -9.29 -13.71
N GLU A 14 12.84 -10.16 -12.74
CA GLU A 14 11.49 -10.63 -12.40
C GLU A 14 10.61 -9.50 -11.83
N MET A 15 11.18 -8.60 -11.02
CA MET A 15 10.44 -7.42 -10.53
C MET A 15 10.11 -6.45 -11.65
N TYR A 16 11.02 -6.22 -12.61
CA TYR A 16 10.72 -5.45 -13.83
C TYR A 16 9.60 -6.10 -14.65
N ARG A 17 9.62 -7.43 -14.80
CA ARG A 17 8.54 -8.16 -15.49
C ARG A 17 7.18 -7.96 -14.79
N LYS A 18 7.14 -8.04 -13.47
CA LYS A 18 5.91 -7.79 -12.70
C LYS A 18 5.45 -6.33 -12.82
N LEU A 19 6.39 -5.37 -12.79
CA LEU A 19 6.11 -3.95 -13.02
C LEU A 19 5.47 -3.70 -14.38
N LEU A 20 5.95 -4.38 -15.44
CA LEU A 20 5.35 -4.31 -16.77
C LEU A 20 3.91 -4.88 -16.81
N GLY A 21 3.63 -5.89 -15.97
CA GLY A 21 2.27 -6.39 -15.74
C GLY A 21 1.43 -5.55 -14.77
N GLY A 22 1.95 -4.40 -14.32
CA GLY A 22 1.27 -3.50 -13.38
C GLY A 22 1.14 -4.05 -11.95
N MET A 23 1.90 -5.09 -11.61
CA MET A 23 2.02 -5.63 -10.26
C MET A 23 3.39 -5.31 -9.69
N TYR A 24 3.44 -4.64 -8.55
CA TYR A 24 4.66 -4.47 -7.78
C TYR A 24 4.57 -5.26 -6.49
N GLU A 25 5.49 -6.21 -6.31
CA GLU A 25 5.69 -6.90 -5.04
C GLU A 25 7.18 -6.94 -4.73
N CYS A 26 7.56 -6.35 -3.61
CA CYS A 26 8.94 -6.31 -3.15
C CYS A 26 9.03 -6.67 -1.67
N ASP A 27 9.85 -7.69 -1.39
CA ASP A 27 10.27 -8.06 -0.05
C ASP A 27 11.64 -7.45 0.24
N PHE A 28 11.61 -6.28 0.86
CA PHE A 28 12.79 -5.49 1.16
C PHE A 28 13.68 -6.16 2.21
N ALA A 29 13.20 -7.15 2.96
CA ALA A 29 14.08 -7.93 3.85
C ALA A 29 15.17 -8.71 3.08
N LYS A 30 15.05 -8.81 1.75
CA LYS A 30 15.92 -9.60 0.88
C LYS A 30 16.77 -8.75 -0.09
N LEU A 31 16.74 -7.43 0.06
CA LEU A 31 17.47 -6.49 -0.78
C LEU A 31 18.51 -5.73 0.06
N ASP A 32 19.61 -5.33 -0.56
CA ASP A 32 20.48 -4.29 0.00
C ASP A 32 19.84 -2.90 -0.22
N VAL A 33 20.34 -1.91 0.52
CA VAL A 33 19.77 -0.54 0.57
C VAL A 33 19.76 0.14 -0.79
N GLU A 34 20.84 0.00 -1.56
CA GLU A 34 20.98 0.65 -2.87
C GLU A 34 19.92 0.12 -3.82
N ASN A 35 19.75 -1.21 -3.88
CA ASN A 35 18.69 -1.84 -4.64
C ASN A 35 17.31 -1.41 -4.13
N MET A 36 17.09 -1.23 -2.82
CA MET A 36 15.81 -0.70 -2.33
C MET A 36 15.51 0.69 -2.89
N ILE A 37 16.49 1.60 -2.83
CA ILE A 37 16.33 2.99 -3.26
C ILE A 37 16.08 3.05 -4.76
N VAL A 38 16.83 2.29 -5.55
CA VAL A 38 16.63 2.21 -7.00
C VAL A 38 15.21 1.70 -7.29
N MET A 39 14.78 0.62 -6.64
CA MET A 39 13.45 0.04 -6.88
C MET A 39 12.31 0.99 -6.51
N LEU A 40 12.43 1.74 -5.41
CA LEU A 40 11.43 2.75 -5.03
C LEU A 40 11.45 3.98 -5.95
N SER A 41 12.63 4.36 -6.44
CA SER A 41 12.78 5.46 -7.39
C SER A 41 12.16 5.11 -8.74
N VAL A 42 12.35 3.87 -9.20
CA VAL A 42 11.68 3.33 -10.39
C VAL A 42 10.17 3.32 -10.19
N LEU A 43 9.69 2.86 -9.03
CA LEU A 43 8.26 2.89 -8.71
C LEU A 43 7.63 4.27 -8.79
N ARG A 44 8.38 5.33 -8.44
CA ARG A 44 7.92 6.71 -8.55
C ARG A 44 7.84 7.20 -10.00
N GLN A 45 8.58 6.58 -10.90
CA GLN A 45 8.56 6.92 -12.33
C GLN A 45 7.53 6.11 -13.12
N VAL A 46 7.15 4.93 -12.61
CA VAL A 46 6.08 4.11 -13.19
C VAL A 46 4.72 4.64 -12.73
N SER A 47 3.80 4.84 -13.67
CA SER A 47 2.43 5.34 -13.43
C SER A 47 1.33 4.29 -13.67
N SER A 48 1.72 3.05 -13.99
CA SER A 48 0.83 1.94 -14.37
C SER A 48 0.73 0.83 -13.31
N VAL A 49 1.10 1.08 -12.06
CA VAL A 49 1.00 0.06 -11.00
C VAL A 49 -0.42 -0.03 -10.46
N PHE A 50 -1.07 -1.17 -10.67
CA PHE A 50 -2.40 -1.48 -10.13
C PHE A 50 -2.32 -2.10 -8.73
N HIS A 51 -1.31 -2.93 -8.48
CA HIS A 51 -1.14 -3.62 -7.20
C HIS A 51 0.24 -3.33 -6.63
N MET A 52 0.32 -2.72 -5.45
CA MET A 52 1.57 -2.42 -4.77
C MET A 52 1.64 -3.15 -3.43
N ARG A 53 2.63 -4.04 -3.29
CA ARG A 53 2.89 -4.81 -2.07
C ARG A 53 4.34 -4.58 -1.63
N ILE A 54 4.49 -3.99 -0.47
CA ILE A 54 5.78 -3.62 0.12
C ILE A 54 5.90 -4.36 1.45
N LEU A 55 6.82 -5.31 1.50
CA LEU A 55 7.00 -6.22 2.62
C LEU A 55 8.33 -5.97 3.33
N PHE A 56 8.26 -5.72 4.62
CA PHE A 56 9.40 -5.68 5.55
C PHE A 56 9.30 -6.84 6.53
N LEU A 57 9.50 -8.05 6.02
CA LEU A 57 9.55 -9.27 6.83
C LEU A 57 10.94 -9.42 7.46
N SER A 58 11.27 -8.58 8.44
CA SER A 58 12.53 -8.74 9.15
C SER A 58 12.39 -9.78 10.26
N ARG A 59 13.30 -10.77 10.24
CA ARG A 59 13.73 -11.49 11.46
C ARG A 59 14.53 -10.48 12.28
N THR A 60 13.90 -9.75 13.20
CA THR A 60 14.60 -8.74 13.99
C THR A 60 15.38 -9.39 15.12
N THR A 61 16.70 -9.28 15.11
CA THR A 61 17.43 -9.20 16.38
C THR A 61 17.06 -7.88 17.02
N SER A 62 16.69 -7.97 18.30
CA SER A 62 16.20 -6.91 19.17
C SER A 62 16.92 -5.56 18.99
N SER A 63 16.17 -4.49 19.26
CA SER A 63 16.57 -3.10 19.47
C SER A 63 17.68 -2.90 20.52
N LYS A 64 18.85 -3.51 20.34
CA LYS A 64 20.05 -3.13 21.08
C LYS A 64 20.66 -1.92 20.38
N LYS A 65 21.15 -0.96 21.16
CA LYS A 65 21.96 0.16 20.64
C LYS A 65 23.18 -0.45 19.96
N ILE A 66 23.13 -0.57 18.64
CA ILE A 66 24.27 -1.03 17.84
C ILE A 66 25.32 0.08 17.88
N SER A 67 26.49 -0.23 18.42
CA SER A 67 27.61 0.69 18.49
C SER A 67 28.07 1.13 17.08
N GLY A 68 28.73 2.28 16.97
CA GLY A 68 29.25 2.76 15.68
C GLY A 68 30.28 1.83 15.01
N ARG A 69 30.88 0.91 15.78
CA ARG A 69 31.82 -0.11 15.29
C ARG A 69 31.07 -1.32 14.72
N GLU A 70 30.04 -1.80 15.41
CA GLU A 70 29.15 -2.86 14.91
C GLU A 70 28.38 -2.42 13.67
N LYS A 71 27.92 -1.17 13.62
CA LYS A 71 27.32 -0.59 12.40
C LYS A 71 28.28 -0.70 11.22
N ARG A 72 29.53 -0.23 11.36
CA ARG A 72 30.55 -0.30 10.30
C ARG A 72 30.85 -1.73 9.86
N SER A 73 30.96 -2.67 10.79
CA SER A 73 31.13 -4.10 10.49
C SER A 73 29.92 -4.68 9.74
N MET A 74 28.70 -4.28 10.11
CA MET A 74 27.48 -4.72 9.42
C MET A 74 27.42 -4.19 7.99
N TYR A 75 27.72 -2.90 7.77
CA TYR A 75 27.75 -2.33 6.41
C TYR A 75 28.83 -2.99 5.54
N GLN A 76 30.00 -3.31 6.11
CA GLN A 76 31.05 -4.06 5.40
C GLN A 76 30.62 -5.48 5.01
N GLN A 77 29.67 -6.06 5.73
CA GLN A 77 29.04 -7.35 5.43
C GLN A 77 27.75 -7.21 4.58
N GLY A 78 27.44 -6.00 4.09
CA GLY A 78 26.24 -5.72 3.28
C GLY A 78 24.93 -5.62 4.07
N PHE A 79 24.99 -5.58 5.40
CA PHE A 79 23.83 -5.40 6.28
C PHE A 79 23.64 -3.93 6.62
N CYS A 80 22.42 -3.42 6.38
CA CYS A 80 22.05 -2.08 6.82
C CYS A 80 21.12 -2.13 8.03
N PRO A 81 21.32 -1.26 9.05
CA PRO A 81 20.41 -1.13 10.17
C PRO A 81 18.99 -0.79 9.70
N ILE A 82 18.03 -1.61 10.12
CA ILE A 82 16.62 -1.52 9.71
C ILE A 82 15.98 -0.14 9.89
N HIS A 83 16.46 0.63 10.87
CA HIS A 83 15.95 1.96 11.17
C HIS A 83 16.31 2.98 10.07
N GLU A 84 17.48 2.86 9.45
CA GLU A 84 17.90 3.80 8.42
C GLU A 84 17.18 3.54 7.09
N ILE A 85 17.02 2.25 6.74
CA ILE A 85 16.16 1.82 5.64
C ILE A 85 14.75 2.37 5.83
N ARG A 86 14.15 2.16 7.02
CA ARG A 86 12.81 2.64 7.36
C ARG A 86 12.67 4.15 7.17
N ASN A 87 13.64 4.94 7.61
CA ASN A 87 13.61 6.39 7.45
C ASN A 87 13.63 6.81 5.97
N ARG A 88 14.49 6.20 5.14
CA ARG A 88 14.55 6.52 3.70
C ARG A 88 13.30 6.08 2.93
N LEU A 89 12.71 4.95 3.29
CA LEU A 89 11.40 4.53 2.75
C LEU A 89 10.32 5.54 3.06
N THR A 90 10.36 6.12 4.26
CA THR A 90 9.39 7.10 4.70
C THR A 90 9.33 8.31 3.77
N SER A 91 10.46 8.72 3.19
CA SER A 91 10.52 9.85 2.26
C SER A 91 10.11 9.49 0.82
N ILE A 92 10.35 8.25 0.37
CA ILE A 92 10.14 7.88 -1.05
C ILE A 92 8.76 7.26 -1.28
N LEU A 93 8.28 6.47 -0.33
CA LEU A 93 7.01 5.74 -0.43
C LEU A 93 5.80 6.63 -0.73
N PRO A 94 5.60 7.79 -0.07
CA PRO A 94 4.50 8.69 -0.40
C PRO A 94 4.48 9.10 -1.87
N GLY A 95 5.66 9.45 -2.42
CA GLY A 95 5.79 9.84 -3.83
C GLY A 95 5.53 8.69 -4.80
N ALA A 96 5.89 7.46 -4.45
CA ALA A 96 5.58 6.28 -5.25
C ALA A 96 4.07 5.97 -5.28
N ILE A 97 3.38 6.14 -4.15
CA ILE A 97 1.92 5.99 -4.06
C ILE A 97 1.23 7.09 -4.89
N GLU A 98 1.65 8.33 -4.73
CA GLU A 98 1.11 9.49 -5.46
C GLU A 98 1.27 9.35 -6.97
N ALA A 99 2.45 8.93 -7.44
CA ALA A 99 2.72 8.69 -8.87
C ALA A 99 1.76 7.66 -9.50
N ASN A 100 1.27 6.72 -8.71
CA ASN A 100 0.35 5.67 -9.15
C ASN A 100 -1.11 5.93 -8.75
N SER A 101 -1.45 7.13 -8.28
CA SER A 101 -2.79 7.46 -7.76
C SER A 101 -3.94 7.22 -8.74
N LYS A 102 -3.69 7.35 -10.05
CA LYS A 102 -4.68 7.15 -11.11
C LYS A 102 -4.95 5.68 -11.45
N THR A 103 -4.08 4.77 -11.05
CA THR A 103 -4.10 3.36 -11.46
C THR A 103 -4.18 2.40 -10.28
N LEU A 104 -3.64 2.79 -9.12
CA LEU A 104 -3.51 1.93 -7.94
C LEU A 104 -4.87 1.47 -7.41
N GLN A 105 -5.03 0.14 -7.34
CA GLN A 105 -6.23 -0.55 -6.86
C GLN A 105 -6.01 -1.27 -5.54
N THR A 106 -4.78 -1.74 -5.31
CA THR A 106 -4.41 -2.48 -4.09
C THR A 106 -3.12 -1.90 -3.53
N LEU A 107 -3.13 -1.55 -2.24
CA LEU A 107 -1.95 -1.16 -1.50
C LEU A 107 -1.79 -2.05 -0.27
N THR A 108 -0.66 -2.74 -0.17
CA THR A 108 -0.27 -3.54 0.99
C THR A 108 1.08 -3.09 1.50
N LEU A 109 1.09 -2.60 2.74
CA LEU A 109 2.27 -2.20 3.48
C LEU A 109 2.43 -3.12 4.68
N ASN A 110 3.54 -3.84 4.77
CA ASN A 110 3.81 -4.75 5.89
C ASN A 110 5.13 -4.40 6.57
N GLY A 111 5.14 -4.19 7.88
CA GLY A 111 6.36 -4.01 8.68
C GLY A 111 7.05 -2.64 8.54
N ILE A 112 6.36 -1.67 7.91
CA ILE A 112 6.93 -0.35 7.61
C ILE A 112 7.23 0.45 8.89
N GLY A 113 6.66 0.09 10.04
CA GLY A 113 6.95 0.67 11.35
C GLY A 113 6.56 2.14 11.50
N ALA A 114 7.09 2.84 12.51
CA ALA A 114 6.68 4.21 12.81
C ALA A 114 7.17 5.23 11.75
N THR A 115 6.50 5.26 10.61
CA THR A 115 6.76 6.18 9.49
C THR A 115 5.93 7.46 9.59
N ASN A 116 6.24 8.41 8.71
CA ASN A 116 5.45 9.61 8.44
C ASN A 116 4.13 9.19 7.77
N TYR A 117 3.20 8.78 8.63
CA TYR A 117 1.90 8.31 8.23
C TYR A 117 1.07 9.42 7.58
N GLN A 118 1.20 10.66 8.03
CA GLN A 118 0.61 11.82 7.35
C GLN A 118 0.98 11.88 5.85
N ALA A 119 2.25 11.70 5.48
CA ALA A 119 2.67 11.75 4.08
C ALA A 119 2.10 10.57 3.26
N ILE A 120 2.10 9.35 3.83
CA ILE A 120 1.50 8.19 3.17
C ILE A 120 -0.02 8.41 3.00
N GLY A 121 -0.68 9.00 4.00
CA GLY A 121 -2.09 9.37 3.96
C GLY A 121 -2.40 10.34 2.82
N LYS A 122 -1.56 11.36 2.60
CA LYS A 122 -1.69 12.27 1.45
C LYS A 122 -1.64 11.53 0.11
N GLY A 123 -0.69 10.60 -0.05
CA GLY A 123 -0.62 9.77 -1.26
C GLY A 123 -1.88 8.91 -1.44
N VAL A 124 -2.33 8.23 -0.39
CA VAL A 124 -3.55 7.40 -0.41
C VAL A 124 -4.81 8.22 -0.71
N PHE A 125 -4.91 9.44 -0.19
CA PHE A 125 -6.03 10.34 -0.43
C PHE A 125 -6.24 10.61 -1.93
N LEU A 126 -5.17 10.67 -2.72
CA LEU A 126 -5.24 10.87 -4.17
C LEU A 126 -5.68 9.61 -4.92
N CYS A 127 -5.59 8.43 -4.31
CA CYS A 127 -5.85 7.15 -4.95
C CYS A 127 -7.34 6.77 -4.93
N LYS A 128 -8.09 7.25 -5.93
CA LYS A 128 -9.55 7.05 -6.01
C LYS A 128 -10.01 5.66 -6.41
N ARG A 129 -9.10 4.83 -6.92
CA ARG A 129 -9.38 3.48 -7.43
C ARG A 129 -9.04 2.37 -6.44
N ILE A 130 -8.58 2.69 -5.23
CA ILE A 130 -8.22 1.67 -4.24
C ILE A 130 -9.47 0.92 -3.77
N HIS A 131 -9.44 -0.40 -3.95
CA HIS A 131 -10.42 -1.34 -3.42
C HIS A 131 -9.89 -2.08 -2.18
N THR A 132 -8.57 -2.25 -2.07
CA THR A 132 -7.93 -2.96 -0.96
C THR A 132 -6.78 -2.14 -0.38
N LEU A 133 -6.86 -1.84 0.91
CA LEU A 133 -5.84 -1.14 1.67
C LEU A 133 -5.44 -1.97 2.88
N GLN A 134 -4.17 -2.36 2.96
CA GLN A 134 -3.66 -3.21 4.03
C GLN A 134 -2.43 -2.59 4.68
N PHE A 135 -2.51 -2.36 5.98
CA PHE A 135 -1.40 -2.03 6.85
C PHE A 135 -1.23 -3.18 7.84
N ILE A 136 -0.11 -3.89 7.73
CA ILE A 136 0.19 -5.07 8.53
C ILE A 136 1.45 -4.80 9.33
N ASN A 137 1.42 -4.99 10.65
CA ASN A 137 2.58 -4.76 11.52
C ASN A 137 3.21 -3.36 11.37
N CYS A 138 2.39 -2.37 11.02
CA CYS A 138 2.84 -1.01 10.71
C CYS A 138 3.10 -0.17 11.97
N SER A 139 2.60 -0.56 13.15
CA SER A 139 2.73 0.28 14.36
C SER A 139 2.22 1.72 14.17
N ILE A 140 1.04 1.87 13.56
CA ILE A 140 0.36 3.17 13.40
C ILE A 140 0.05 3.78 14.77
N GLY A 141 -0.52 2.97 15.67
CA GLY A 141 -0.95 3.39 17.00
C GLY A 141 -2.22 4.25 16.98
N ASP A 142 -2.85 4.39 18.15
CA ASP A 142 -4.09 5.16 18.28
C ASP A 142 -3.89 6.66 17.95
N VAL A 143 -2.70 7.19 18.22
CA VAL A 143 -2.38 8.62 18.04
C VAL A 143 -2.32 9.03 16.57
N LYS A 144 -1.78 8.15 15.70
CA LYS A 144 -1.56 8.48 14.28
C LYS A 144 -2.68 8.01 13.36
N LEU A 145 -3.55 7.11 13.82
CA LEU A 145 -4.68 6.66 13.02
C LEU A 145 -5.60 7.80 12.53
N PRO A 146 -5.89 8.86 13.34
CA PRO A 146 -6.64 10.02 12.87
C PRO A 146 -6.01 10.75 11.69
N GLU A 147 -4.67 10.78 11.58
CA GLU A 147 -3.98 11.38 10.44
C GLU A 147 -4.28 10.65 9.12
N PHE A 148 -4.72 9.39 9.20
CA PHE A 148 -5.06 8.54 8.06
C PHE A 148 -6.53 8.54 7.70
N GLU A 149 -7.38 9.02 8.60
CA GLU A 149 -8.81 8.86 8.46
C GLU A 149 -9.34 9.51 7.19
N SER A 150 -8.97 10.77 6.95
CA SER A 150 -9.39 11.51 5.76
C SER A 150 -8.99 10.78 4.48
N ALA A 151 -7.80 10.19 4.44
CA ALA A 151 -7.33 9.40 3.30
C ALA A 151 -8.21 8.16 3.09
N ILE A 152 -8.49 7.40 4.14
CA ILE A 152 -9.32 6.18 4.08
C ILE A 152 -10.75 6.51 3.65
N LEU A 153 -11.35 7.55 4.23
CA LEU A 153 -12.72 7.99 3.90
C LEU A 153 -12.84 8.48 2.45
N ASN A 154 -11.74 8.95 1.86
CA ASN A 154 -11.67 9.51 0.52
C ASN A 154 -11.41 8.48 -0.59
N CYS A 155 -11.37 7.19 -0.25
CA CYS A 155 -11.30 6.07 -1.19
C CYS A 155 -12.72 5.51 -1.47
N PRO A 156 -13.48 6.04 -2.44
CA PRO A 156 -14.90 5.68 -2.62
C PRO A 156 -15.13 4.21 -2.96
N LYS A 157 -14.12 3.54 -3.54
CA LYS A 157 -14.20 2.14 -3.96
C LYS A 157 -13.64 1.16 -2.93
N LEU A 158 -13.29 1.62 -1.73
CA LEU A 158 -12.64 0.79 -0.72
C LEU A 158 -13.57 -0.32 -0.24
N LEU A 159 -13.19 -1.58 -0.52
CA LEU A 159 -13.91 -2.78 -0.12
C LEU A 159 -13.29 -3.43 1.11
N LYS A 160 -11.96 -3.41 1.20
CA LYS A 160 -11.19 -4.11 2.22
C LYS A 160 -10.18 -3.20 2.88
N LEU A 161 -10.30 -3.04 4.19
CA LEU A 161 -9.33 -2.37 5.06
C LEU A 161 -8.76 -3.37 6.07
N VAL A 162 -7.44 -3.52 6.12
CA VAL A 162 -6.75 -4.38 7.09
C VAL A 162 -5.77 -3.55 7.90
N LEU A 163 -5.89 -3.58 9.23
CA LEU A 163 -5.03 -2.84 10.19
C LEU A 163 -4.36 -3.78 11.21
N ARG A 164 -4.04 -5.01 10.79
CA ARG A 164 -3.51 -6.07 11.67
C ARG A 164 -2.15 -5.67 12.24
N GLY A 165 -1.95 -5.82 13.55
CA GLY A 165 -0.65 -5.54 14.17
C GLY A 165 -0.26 -4.05 14.14
N CYS A 166 -1.22 -3.14 13.94
CA CYS A 166 -0.98 -1.70 13.92
C CYS A 166 -0.92 -1.05 15.31
N LYS A 167 -0.91 -1.83 16.40
CA LYS A 167 -0.90 -1.36 17.81
C LYS A 167 -2.09 -0.43 18.13
N LEU A 168 -3.25 -0.74 17.56
CA LEU A 168 -4.50 -0.05 17.86
C LEU A 168 -5.12 -0.68 19.11
N THR A 169 -5.69 0.14 19.97
CA THR A 169 -6.41 -0.28 21.17
C THR A 169 -7.88 0.10 21.07
N GLN A 170 -8.65 -0.12 22.14
CA GLN A 170 -10.05 0.31 22.20
C GLN A 170 -10.23 1.82 21.98
N ARG A 171 -9.20 2.64 22.22
CA ARG A 171 -9.23 4.09 21.95
C ARG A 171 -9.48 4.42 20.48
N SER A 172 -9.00 3.59 19.56
CA SER A 172 -9.27 3.73 18.11
C SER A 172 -10.66 3.25 17.70
N GLY A 173 -11.41 2.57 18.58
CA GLY A 173 -12.67 1.90 18.24
C GLY A 173 -13.71 2.86 17.66
N ALA A 174 -13.91 4.03 18.28
CA ALA A 174 -14.87 5.02 17.81
C ALA A 174 -14.55 5.51 16.38
N LEU A 175 -13.28 5.75 16.07
CA LEU A 175 -12.83 6.17 14.75
C LEU A 175 -13.03 5.06 13.72
N LEU A 176 -12.67 3.82 14.05
CA LEU A 176 -12.89 2.67 13.15
C LEU A 176 -14.38 2.46 12.86
N CYS A 177 -15.23 2.56 13.88
CA CYS A 177 -16.69 2.50 13.71
C CYS A 177 -17.20 3.61 12.77
N ARG A 178 -16.69 4.84 12.89
CA ARG A 178 -17.02 5.93 11.98
C ARG A 178 -16.61 5.62 10.54
N ILE A 179 -15.38 5.15 10.33
CA ILE A 179 -14.88 4.75 8.99
C ILE A 179 -15.80 3.68 8.39
N ILE A 180 -16.14 2.64 9.15
CA ILE A 180 -17.01 1.55 8.70
C ILE A 180 -18.39 2.08 8.32
N ARG A 181 -19.01 2.90 9.19
CA ARG A 181 -20.34 3.48 8.95
C ARG A 181 -20.38 4.31 7.68
N VAL A 182 -19.41 5.20 7.47
CA VAL A 182 -19.36 6.06 6.28
C VAL A 182 -19.22 5.23 5.00
N HIS A 183 -18.35 4.21 5.00
CA HIS A 183 -18.20 3.34 3.83
C HIS A 183 -19.41 2.45 3.57
N ALA A 184 -20.11 2.00 4.61
CA ALA A 184 -21.38 1.29 4.47
C ALA A 184 -22.44 2.20 3.82
N GLN A 185 -22.65 3.40 4.38
CA GLN A 185 -23.60 4.38 3.85
C GLN A 185 -23.35 4.74 2.38
N LYS A 186 -22.08 4.90 1.98
CA LYS A 186 -21.72 5.16 0.58
C LYS A 186 -22.12 4.02 -0.35
N ARG A 187 -21.93 2.76 0.08
CA ARG A 187 -22.31 1.60 -0.71
C ARG A 187 -23.82 1.45 -0.81
N ASP A 188 -24.53 1.70 0.28
CA ASP A 188 -25.99 1.70 0.28
C ASP A 188 -26.50 2.76 -0.71
N SER A 189 -25.95 3.98 -0.67
CA SER A 189 -26.28 5.05 -1.64
C SER A 189 -26.05 4.63 -3.09
N LEU A 190 -24.91 4.00 -3.40
CA LEU A 190 -24.62 3.48 -4.75
C LEU A 190 -25.62 2.39 -5.16
N SER A 191 -25.99 1.50 -4.23
CA SER A 191 -27.00 0.46 -4.48
C SER A 191 -28.39 1.07 -4.77
N TRP A 192 -28.76 2.15 -4.07
CA TRP A 192 -29.99 2.88 -4.33
C TRP A 192 -29.94 3.61 -5.68
N GLU A 193 -28.81 4.25 -6.02
CA GLU A 193 -28.61 4.88 -7.33
C GLU A 193 -28.75 3.86 -8.47
N ASP A 194 -28.10 2.70 -8.36
CA ASP A 194 -28.15 1.64 -9.38
C ASP A 194 -29.56 1.02 -9.49
N GLY A 195 -30.24 0.81 -8.35
CA GLY A 195 -31.59 0.22 -8.33
C GLY A 195 -32.69 1.17 -8.80
N LEU A 196 -32.54 2.47 -8.56
CA LEU A 196 -33.52 3.50 -8.96
C LEU A 196 -33.27 4.02 -10.38
N ARG A 197 -32.03 3.96 -10.88
CA ARG A 197 -31.66 4.36 -12.24
C ARG A 197 -31.57 3.19 -13.22
N LYS A 198 -32.44 2.17 -13.09
CA LYS A 198 -32.67 1.25 -14.24
C LYS A 198 -32.83 2.13 -15.47
N SER A 199 -31.83 2.05 -16.35
CA SER A 199 -31.64 3.05 -17.39
C SER A 199 -32.86 2.96 -18.30
N TYR A 200 -33.35 4.11 -18.74
CA TYR A 200 -34.41 4.17 -19.74
C TYR A 200 -34.08 3.29 -20.97
N GLU A 201 -32.79 3.05 -21.22
CA GLU A 201 -32.26 2.19 -22.27
C GLU A 201 -32.63 0.70 -22.11
N GLU A 202 -32.62 0.13 -20.89
CA GLU A 202 -33.06 -1.26 -20.67
C GLU A 202 -34.57 -1.42 -20.88
N SER A 203 -35.37 -0.41 -20.50
CA SER A 203 -36.82 -0.41 -20.74
C SER A 203 -37.22 -0.19 -22.20
N VAL A 204 -36.34 0.40 -23.01
CA VAL A 204 -36.51 0.51 -24.47
C VAL A 204 -36.07 -0.78 -25.17
N ALA A 205 -34.99 -1.42 -24.72
CA ALA A 205 -34.54 -2.70 -25.25
C ALA A 205 -35.57 -3.84 -25.01
N GLU A 206 -36.16 -3.93 -23.82
CA GLU A 206 -37.23 -4.91 -23.53
C GLU A 206 -38.50 -4.66 -24.36
N LYS A 207 -38.79 -3.40 -24.72
CA LYS A 207 -39.93 -3.06 -25.59
C LYS A 207 -39.71 -3.44 -27.05
N ILE A 208 -38.46 -3.41 -27.54
CA ILE A 208 -38.14 -3.75 -28.93
C ILE A 208 -38.18 -5.28 -29.15
N GLU A 209 -37.71 -6.07 -28.17
CA GLU A 209 -37.78 -7.55 -28.26
C GLU A 209 -39.20 -8.10 -28.04
N GLY A 210 -40.05 -7.40 -27.28
CA GLY A 210 -41.44 -7.78 -27.06
C GLY A 210 -42.40 -7.51 -28.24
N GLN A 211 -41.99 -6.74 -29.25
CA GLN A 211 -42.80 -6.41 -30.43
C GLN A 211 -42.41 -7.20 -31.70
N SER A 212 -41.42 -8.09 -31.62
CA SER A 212 -41.01 -8.96 -32.73
C SER A 212 -41.51 -10.41 -32.60
N LYS A 213 -42.67 -10.63 -31.97
CA LYS A 213 -43.37 -11.94 -31.95
C LYS A 213 -44.81 -11.80 -32.41
#